data_AF-A0A1F2VAZ0-F1
#
_entry.id   AF-A0A1F2VAZ0-F1
#
_cell.length_a   1.000
_cell.length_b   1.000
_cell.length_c   1.000
_cell.angle_alpha   90.00
_cell.angle_beta   90.00
_cell.angle_gamma   90.00
#
_symmetry.space_group_name_H-M   'P 1'
#
loop_
_entity.id
_entity.type
_entity.pdbx_description
1 polymer ?
#
loop_
_entity_poly.entity_id
_entity_poly.type
_entity_poly.pdbx_seq_one_letter_code
_entity_poly.pdbx_strand_id
1 'polypeptide(L)'
;MDDVVNRFARELADSIAAAVSESAEVEACRERARAAGYEMKVNLEAVVGFVNRGQPHGDGATLPATIAPASKALVPRKPFDMTVNDRRFLRSLRIAAEEAKVEETN
;
A
#
# COMPACT_ATOMS: atom_id res chain seq x y z
N MET A 1 -0.64 -12.53 -23.84
CA MET A 1 -1.23 -12.97 -22.55
C MET A 1 -1.62 -11.75 -21.74
N ASP A 2 -0.75 -10.74 -21.71
CA ASP A 2 -0.99 -9.47 -21.00
C ASP A 2 -2.19 -8.67 -21.53
N ASP A 3 -2.51 -8.77 -22.83
CA ASP A 3 -3.66 -8.05 -23.41
C ASP A 3 -5.01 -8.51 -22.82
N VAL A 4 -5.14 -9.80 -22.51
CA VAL A 4 -6.34 -10.36 -21.90
C VAL A 4 -6.47 -9.92 -20.44
N VAL A 5 -5.36 -9.93 -19.71
CA VAL A 5 -5.27 -9.49 -18.32
C VAL A 5 -5.58 -8.00 -18.20
N ASN A 6 -4.98 -7.17 -19.05
CA ASN A 6 -5.21 -5.73 -19.10
C ASN A 6 -6.66 -5.40 -19.47
N ARG A 7 -7.26 -6.17 -20.37
CA ARG A 7 -8.68 -6.03 -20.70
C ARG A 7 -9.56 -6.29 -19.47
N PHE A 8 -9.33 -7.38 -18.75
CA PHE A 8 -10.10 -7.66 -17.54
C PHE A 8 -9.89 -6.62 -16.44
N ALA A 9 -8.66 -6.13 -16.26
CA ALA A 9 -8.37 -5.06 -15.31
C ALA A 9 -9.14 -3.78 -15.64
N ARG A 10 -9.21 -3.43 -16.94
CA ARG A 10 -9.97 -2.26 -17.40
C ARG A 10 -11.48 -2.46 -17.25
N GLU A 11 -12.02 -3.60 -17.68
CA GLU A 11 -13.46 -3.89 -17.53
C GLU A 11 -13.89 -3.85 -16.05
N LEU A 12 -13.04 -4.34 -15.13
CA LEU A 12 -13.28 -4.24 -13.69
C LEU A 12 -13.24 -2.79 -13.21
N ALA A 13 -12.24 -2.00 -13.63
CA ALA A 13 -12.13 -0.59 -13.27
C ALA A 13 -13.36 0.21 -13.73
N ASP A 14 -13.81 -0.02 -14.97
CA ASP A 14 -15.00 0.63 -15.53
C ASP A 14 -16.26 0.25 -14.76
N SER A 15 -16.40 -1.03 -14.38
CA SER A 15 -17.53 -1.52 -13.58
C SER A 15 -17.58 -0.87 -12.19
N ILE A 16 -16.42 -0.71 -11.54
CA ILE A 16 -16.34 -0.04 -10.23
C ILE A 16 -16.67 1.45 -10.38
N ALA A 17 -16.15 2.11 -11.41
CA ALA A 17 -16.44 3.52 -11.67
C ALA A 17 -17.95 3.75 -11.87
N ALA A 18 -18.61 2.89 -12.64
CA ALA A 18 -20.06 2.92 -12.84
C ALA A 18 -20.80 2.74 -11.49
N ALA A 19 -20.47 1.70 -10.73
CA ALA A 19 -21.10 1.42 -9.44
C ALA A 19 -20.95 2.56 -8.43
N VAL A 20 -19.79 3.21 -8.38
CA VAL A 20 -19.57 4.37 -7.51
C VAL A 20 -20.34 5.59 -7.99
N SER A 21 -20.46 5.79 -9.31
CA SER A 21 -21.19 6.93 -9.89
C SER A 21 -22.70 6.86 -9.67
N GLU A 22 -23.26 5.65 -9.59
CA GLU A 22 -24.70 5.39 -9.40
C GLU A 22 -25.08 5.17 -7.93
N SER A 23 -24.10 5.15 -7.01
CA SER A 23 -24.36 4.91 -5.59
C SER A 23 -24.99 6.11 -4.89
N ALA A 24 -26.22 5.93 -4.41
CA ALA A 24 -26.95 6.93 -3.62
C ALA A 24 -26.21 7.32 -2.32
N GLU A 25 -25.46 6.40 -1.72
CA GLU A 25 -24.67 6.67 -0.51
C GLU A 25 -23.51 7.63 -0.79
N VAL A 26 -22.84 7.45 -1.94
CA VAL A 26 -21.74 8.32 -2.39
C VAL A 26 -22.26 9.72 -2.69
N GLU A 27 -23.42 9.82 -3.35
CA GLU A 27 -24.07 11.09 -3.63
C GLU A 27 -24.50 11.82 -2.35
N ALA A 28 -25.15 11.12 -1.41
CA ALA A 28 -25.56 11.69 -0.13
C ALA A 28 -24.35 12.19 0.69
N CYS A 29 -23.22 11.49 0.63
CA CYS A 29 -21.97 11.95 1.24
C CYS A 29 -21.46 13.24 0.58
N ARG A 30 -21.48 13.29 -0.76
CA ARG A 30 -21.04 14.45 -1.55
C ARG A 30 -21.92 15.67 -1.30
N GLU A 31 -23.23 15.48 -1.15
CA GLU A 31 -24.17 16.55 -0.82
C GLU A 31 -23.95 17.09 0.59
N ARG A 32 -23.71 16.22 1.58
CA ARG A 32 -23.36 16.65 2.94
C ARG A 32 -22.06 17.45 2.97
N ALA A 33 -21.05 17.03 2.21
CA ALA A 33 -19.80 17.79 2.07
C ALA A 33 -20.06 19.17 1.46
N ARG A 34 -20.90 19.25 0.42
CA ARG A 34 -21.30 20.53 -0.20
C ARG A 34 -22.08 21.42 0.75
N ALA A 35 -23.02 20.88 1.52
CA ALA A 35 -23.78 21.61 2.52
C ALA A 35 -22.88 22.18 3.64
N ALA A 36 -21.77 21.51 3.93
CA ALA A 36 -20.74 21.99 4.85
C ALA A 36 -19.75 23.00 4.20
N GLY A 37 -19.94 23.37 2.93
CA GLY A 37 -19.12 24.34 2.21
C GLY A 37 -17.87 23.75 1.55
N TYR A 38 -17.76 22.42 1.43
CA TYR A 38 -16.61 21.74 0.82
C TYR A 38 -16.94 21.21 -0.57
N GLU A 39 -15.97 21.26 -1.49
CA GLU A 39 -16.02 20.54 -2.77
C GLU A 39 -15.35 19.17 -2.60
N MET A 40 -16.10 18.10 -2.81
CA MET A 40 -15.60 16.72 -2.64
C MET A 40 -15.32 16.07 -4.00
N LYS A 41 -14.07 15.62 -4.19
CA LYS A 41 -13.63 14.81 -5.35
C LYS A 41 -13.18 13.43 -4.86
N VAL A 42 -13.63 12.39 -5.56
CA VAL A 42 -13.30 10.99 -5.22
C VAL A 42 -12.40 10.43 -6.31
N ASN A 43 -11.18 10.05 -5.92
CA ASN A 43 -10.25 9.31 -6.77
C ASN A 43 -10.10 7.90 -6.18
N LEU A 44 -10.24 6.87 -7.01
CA LEU A 44 -10.12 5.49 -6.59
C LEU A 44 -8.85 4.86 -7.16
N GLU A 45 -7.95 4.45 -6.28
CA GLU A 45 -6.77 3.66 -6.64
C GLU A 45 -6.98 2.21 -6.18
N ALA A 46 -7.08 1.28 -7.14
CA ALA A 46 -7.24 -0.14 -6.87
C ALA A 46 -6.18 -0.94 -7.64
N VAL A 47 -5.54 -1.89 -6.96
CA VAL A 47 -4.56 -2.82 -7.56
C VAL A 47 -5.28 -4.12 -7.92
N VAL A 48 -5.24 -4.50 -9.21
CA VAL A 48 -5.85 -5.75 -9.69
C VAL A 48 -4.74 -6.79 -9.92
N GLY A 49 -4.73 -7.84 -9.10
CA GLY A 49 -3.78 -8.96 -9.22
C GLY A 49 -4.43 -10.18 -9.88
N PHE A 50 -3.70 -10.87 -10.74
CA PHE A 50 -4.15 -12.10 -11.41
C PHE A 50 -3.21 -13.26 -11.09
N VAL A 51 -3.77 -14.42 -10.75
CA VAL A 51 -3.02 -15.68 -10.52
C VAL A 51 -3.45 -16.74 -11.52
N ASN A 52 -2.49 -17.43 -12.15
CA ASN A 52 -2.79 -18.53 -13.07
C ASN A 52 -3.13 -19.80 -12.29
N ARG A 53 -4.31 -20.36 -12.53
CA ARG A 53 -4.83 -21.55 -11.81
C ARG A 53 -4.08 -22.86 -12.11
N GLY A 54 -3.13 -22.87 -13.04
CA GLY A 54 -2.41 -24.07 -13.50
C GLY A 54 -0.95 -24.20 -13.06
N GLN A 55 -0.40 -23.24 -12.32
CA GLN A 55 1.00 -23.28 -11.90
C GLN A 55 1.08 -23.81 -10.46
N PRO A 56 1.82 -24.91 -10.19
CA PRO A 56 2.06 -25.35 -8.81
C PRO A 56 2.73 -24.21 -8.06
N HIS A 57 2.31 -24.00 -6.81
CA HIS A 57 2.82 -22.95 -5.92
C HIS A 57 4.31 -23.21 -5.68
N GLY A 58 5.16 -22.67 -6.55
CA GLY A 58 6.59 -22.54 -6.32
C GLY A 58 6.80 -21.28 -5.50
N ASP A 59 7.32 -21.45 -4.29
CA ASP A 59 7.85 -20.36 -3.46
C ASP A 59 8.66 -19.39 -4.33
N GLY A 60 8.19 -18.15 -4.45
CA GLY A 60 8.95 -17.08 -5.12
C GLY A 60 8.28 -16.37 -6.30
N ALA A 61 6.94 -16.28 -6.37
CA ALA A 61 6.32 -15.25 -7.20
C ALA A 61 6.48 -13.88 -6.52
N THR A 62 7.66 -13.29 -6.68
CA THR A 62 7.90 -11.87 -6.45
C THR A 62 6.97 -11.08 -7.37
N LEU A 63 5.90 -10.53 -6.80
CA LEU A 63 5.09 -9.49 -7.43
C LEU A 63 5.98 -8.28 -7.71
N PRO A 64 6.24 -7.86 -8.95
CA PRO A 64 6.84 -6.56 -9.20
C PRO A 64 5.75 -5.50 -9.41
N ALA A 65 6.07 -4.30 -8.96
CA ALA A 65 5.36 -3.03 -9.16
C ALA A 65 4.23 -2.71 -8.16
N THR A 66 4.65 -2.46 -6.91
CA THR A 66 4.11 -1.31 -6.16
C THR A 66 4.25 -0.03 -7.00
N ILE A 67 3.14 0.64 -7.32
CA ILE A 67 3.13 2.10 -7.37
C ILE A 67 2.42 2.52 -6.09
N ALA A 68 3.21 2.89 -5.08
CA ALA A 68 2.72 3.41 -3.81
C ALA A 68 3.60 4.60 -3.41
N PRO A 69 3.03 5.76 -3.03
CA PRO A 69 3.64 6.57 -1.99
C PRO A 69 3.21 6.00 -0.63
N ALA A 70 4.21 5.69 0.19
CA ALA A 70 4.04 5.08 1.49
C ALA A 70 3.40 6.05 2.52
N SER A 71 2.12 5.84 2.85
CA SER A 71 1.54 6.33 4.10
C SER A 71 1.92 5.35 5.21
N LYS A 72 2.93 5.72 6.00
CA LYS A 72 3.44 4.95 7.14
C LYS A 72 2.37 4.86 8.24
N ALA A 73 1.65 3.75 8.31
CA ALA A 73 1.02 3.28 9.55
C ALA A 73 2.01 2.33 10.27
N LEU A 74 2.23 2.59 11.56
CA LEU A 74 3.22 1.93 12.40
C LEU A 74 2.94 0.42 12.52
N VAL A 75 3.84 -0.39 11.97
CA VAL A 75 3.99 -1.81 12.32
C VAL A 75 5.21 -1.91 13.25
N PRO A 76 5.14 -2.63 14.39
CA PRO A 76 6.28 -2.79 15.30
C PRO A 76 7.41 -3.47 14.52
N ARG A 77 8.49 -2.71 14.29
CA ARG A 77 9.61 -3.14 13.47
C ARG A 77 10.39 -4.21 14.22
N LYS A 78 10.40 -5.41 13.64
CA LYS A 78 11.37 -6.46 13.94
C LYS A 78 12.78 -5.82 13.98
N PRO A 79 13.64 -6.13 14.97
CA PRO A 79 14.95 -5.52 15.06
C PRO A 79 15.69 -5.77 13.75
N PHE A 80 16.10 -4.70 13.08
CA PHE A 80 16.85 -4.81 11.84
C PHE A 80 18.17 -5.53 12.14
N ASP A 81 18.44 -6.62 11.42
CA ASP A 81 19.74 -7.29 11.47
C ASP A 81 20.79 -6.37 10.84
N MET A 82 21.51 -5.65 11.70
CA MET A 82 22.54 -4.69 11.29
C MET A 82 23.86 -5.41 11.02
N THR A 83 24.35 -5.34 9.78
CA THR A 83 25.60 -6.01 9.41
C THR A 83 26.83 -5.29 10.00
N VAL A 84 28.00 -5.94 9.97
CA VAL A 84 29.27 -5.33 10.43
C VAL A 84 29.63 -4.09 9.60
N ASN A 85 29.29 -4.08 8.32
CA ASN A 85 29.55 -2.95 7.43
C ASN A 85 28.67 -1.75 7.81
N ASP A 86 27.38 -2.00 8.08
CA ASP A 86 26.43 -0.96 8.48
C ASP A 86 26.88 -0.27 9.77
N ARG A 87 27.39 -1.02 10.75
CA ARG A 87 27.98 -0.46 11.98
C ARG A 87 29.21 0.41 11.73
N ARG A 88 30.07 0.05 10.78
CA ARG A 88 31.25 0.87 10.43
C ARG A 88 30.82 2.15 9.71
N PHE A 89 29.85 2.03 8.79
CA PHE A 89 29.30 3.16 8.06
C PHE A 89 28.61 4.17 8.98
N LEU A 90 27.75 3.72 9.90
CA LEU A 90 27.08 4.60 10.86
C LEU A 90 28.06 5.30 11.80
N ARG A 91 29.13 4.60 12.24
CA ARG A 91 30.22 5.22 13.00
C ARG A 91 30.97 6.28 12.20
N SER A 92 31.20 6.08 10.90
CA SER A 92 31.85 7.08 10.04
C SER A 92 31.01 8.35 9.90
N LEU A 93 29.68 8.20 9.93
CA LEU A 93 28.73 9.31 9.93
C LEU A 93 28.47 9.90 11.31
N ARG A 94 29.16 9.43 12.36
CA ARG A 94 28.96 9.85 13.76
C ARG A 94 27.53 9.64 14.27
N ILE A 95 26.77 8.75 13.64
CA ILE A 95 25.42 8.37 14.06
C ILE A 95 25.58 7.31 15.16
N ALA A 96 25.32 7.67 16.41
CA ALA A 96 25.27 6.72 17.51
C ALA A 96 24.00 5.87 17.39
N ALA A 97 24.16 4.58 17.11
CA ALA A 97 23.08 3.62 17.32
C ALA A 97 23.01 3.33 18.83
N GLU A 98 22.37 4.20 19.60
CA GLU A 98 22.01 3.87 20.99
C GLU A 98 21.01 2.70 20.95
N GLU A 99 21.44 1.53 21.41
CA GLU A 99 20.52 0.47 21.80
C GLU A 99 19.69 1.00 22.97
N ALA A 100 18.41 1.26 22.74
CA ALA A 100 17.46 1.57 23.80
C ALA A 100 17.36 0.34 24.72
N LYS A 101 18.17 0.34 25.77
CA LYS A 101 18.10 -0.61 26.88
C LYS A 101 16.79 -0.33 27.61
N VAL A 102 15.76 -1.11 27.32
CA VAL A 102 14.53 -1.12 28.13
C VAL A 102 14.90 -1.75 29.46
N GLU A 103 15.12 -0.92 30.48
CA GLU A 103 15.14 -1.37 31.87
C GLU A 103 13.73 -1.84 32.23
N GLU A 104 13.57 -3.16 32.39
CA GLU A 104 12.42 -3.74 33.06
C GLU A 104 12.47 -3.36 34.54
N THR A 105 11.59 -2.44 34.95
CA THR A 105 11.27 -2.22 36.36
C THR A 105 10.26 -3.28 36.79
N ASN A 106 10.67 -4.16 37.71
CA ASN A 106 9.77 -4.92 38.58
C ASN A 106 10.02 -4.50 40.02
#